data_AF-A0A074ZNU7-F1
#
_entry.id   AF-A0A074ZNU7-F1
#
_cell.length_a   1.000
_cell.length_b   1.000
_cell.length_c   1.000
_cell.angle_alpha   90.00
_cell.angle_beta   90.00
_cell.angle_gamma   90.00
#
_symmetry.space_group_name_H-M   'P 1'
#
loop_
_entity.id
_entity.type
_entity.pdbx_description
1 polymer ?
#
loop_
_entity_poly.entity_id
_entity_poly.type
_entity_poly.pdbx_seq_one_letter_code
_entity_poly.pdbx_strand_id
1 'polypeptide(L)'
;CGLPSHPVLLTSATRIRAGFTGNSKAVDGSTCTAVVDELDRNGLFFELCSVCGRHPGTLHQPEPLRQGCIFRFIIGHSPDMLDQQACSAFPNTRSMLESVLIGSVEGDTFRLKVTLLEHSRPSEDSSSSGACANFDLTIRMLHVHSPPACSHNQSTEQNADDPLSNPTSDWNPDLARFWYYRACYLKQRGNWLIQKHSERQGTDHTTNSSGVWASAFKCYSRGLQLATLARKAYETCAITDTLDRNTSFVAALCPQTALKEGGDGDAVLNLDHPEGLCIDTFESDGQAVERLEFSLLLNLALCQLKAGSAYSAAHNCTRALRMDPGWVKLAQSETYPNGSVGMALDAPSALSNQDIAKTLYRRAQSYVAVSKWEEAVSDLELAIRLQKDDSAKTGLALSEALLSHARQKMSQDDAKLAERLRNRRGLF
;
A
#
# COMPACT_ATOMS: atom_id res chain seq x y z
N CYS A 1 4.53 -13.55 32.18
CA CYS A 1 3.66 -12.48 31.64
C CYS A 1 4.21 -12.04 30.29
N GLY A 2 3.38 -12.03 29.24
CA GLY A 2 3.75 -11.55 27.90
C GLY A 2 3.30 -12.51 26.80
N LEU A 3 2.03 -12.39 26.40
CA LEU A 3 1.41 -13.15 25.30
C LEU A 3 1.96 -12.65 23.94
N PRO A 4 2.43 -13.52 23.04
CA PRO A 4 2.71 -13.19 21.63
C PRO A 4 1.40 -13.07 20.81
N SER A 5 1.40 -12.44 19.61
CA SER A 5 0.19 -12.43 18.75
C SER A 5 -0.31 -13.85 18.56
N HIS A 6 -1.60 -13.99 18.73
CA HIS A 6 -2.27 -15.23 18.48
C HIS A 6 -3.10 -15.07 17.21
N PRO A 7 -2.83 -15.84 16.14
CA PRO A 7 -3.63 -15.76 14.94
C PRO A 7 -5.12 -15.89 15.24
N VAL A 8 -5.92 -15.01 14.63
CA VAL A 8 -7.36 -14.96 14.87
C VAL A 8 -8.07 -15.82 13.82
N LEU A 9 -8.89 -16.74 14.29
CA LEU A 9 -9.76 -17.59 13.48
C LEU A 9 -11.20 -17.22 13.75
N LEU A 10 -11.89 -16.69 12.75
CA LEU A 10 -13.34 -16.50 12.79
C LEU A 10 -14.02 -17.86 12.61
N THR A 11 -14.61 -18.41 13.67
CA THR A 11 -15.29 -19.70 13.63
C THR A 11 -16.75 -19.58 13.25
N SER A 12 -17.38 -18.44 13.55
CA SER A 12 -18.75 -18.14 13.12
C SER A 12 -18.98 -16.64 13.07
N ALA A 13 -19.75 -16.19 12.08
CA ALA A 13 -20.32 -14.85 12.03
C ALA A 13 -21.80 -14.98 11.66
N THR A 14 -22.70 -14.58 12.57
CA THR A 14 -24.14 -14.67 12.36
C THR A 14 -24.77 -13.30 12.50
N ARG A 15 -25.47 -12.84 11.46
CA ARG A 15 -26.29 -11.62 11.55
C ARG A 15 -27.51 -11.93 12.42
N ILE A 16 -27.57 -11.34 13.60
CA ILE A 16 -28.63 -11.57 14.58
C ILE A 16 -29.73 -10.49 14.52
N ARG A 17 -29.42 -9.33 13.94
CA ARG A 17 -30.39 -8.26 13.69
C ARG A 17 -30.10 -7.59 12.36
N ALA A 18 -31.15 -7.41 11.57
CA ALA A 18 -31.09 -6.62 10.35
C ALA A 18 -31.33 -5.14 10.67
N GLY A 19 -30.46 -4.29 10.14
CA GLY A 19 -30.61 -2.84 10.07
C GLY A 19 -31.64 -2.41 9.03
N PHE A 20 -31.88 -1.11 8.96
CA PHE A 20 -32.88 -0.54 8.05
C PHE A 20 -32.38 -0.58 6.60
N THR A 21 -33.17 -1.17 5.71
CA THR A 21 -32.82 -1.43 4.30
C THR A 21 -32.83 -0.19 3.40
N GLY A 22 -33.12 0.99 3.95
CA GLY A 22 -33.05 2.27 3.22
C GLY A 22 -31.66 2.90 3.19
N ASN A 23 -30.69 2.33 3.92
CA ASN A 23 -29.38 2.95 4.12
C ASN A 23 -28.31 2.34 3.19
N SER A 24 -27.29 3.13 2.93
CA SER A 24 -26.09 2.77 2.18
C SER A 24 -25.46 1.47 2.67
N LYS A 25 -25.16 0.55 1.75
CA LYS A 25 -24.41 -0.68 2.05
C LYS A 25 -22.92 -0.38 2.16
N ALA A 26 -22.27 -1.02 3.11
CA ALA A 26 -20.84 -0.93 3.31
C ALA A 26 -20.12 -1.67 2.18
N VAL A 27 -19.31 -0.97 1.39
CA VAL A 27 -18.55 -1.50 0.26
C VAL A 27 -17.08 -1.11 0.39
N ASP A 28 -16.20 -1.57 -0.52
CA ASP A 28 -14.81 -1.12 -0.53
C ASP A 28 -14.74 0.42 -0.62
N GLY A 29 -14.00 1.03 0.32
CA GLY A 29 -13.93 2.49 0.47
C GLY A 29 -15.01 3.10 1.36
N SER A 30 -16.06 2.38 1.76
CA SER A 30 -17.01 2.91 2.74
C SER A 30 -16.32 3.24 4.05
N THR A 31 -16.59 4.44 4.56
CA THR A 31 -16.24 4.80 5.94
C THR A 31 -17.34 4.28 6.84
N CYS A 32 -16.98 3.41 7.78
CA CYS A 32 -17.89 2.77 8.69
C CYS A 32 -17.57 3.14 10.14
N THR A 33 -18.62 3.29 10.94
CA THR A 33 -18.52 3.41 12.41
C THR A 33 -19.30 2.26 13.00
N ALA A 34 -18.66 1.50 13.89
CA ALA A 34 -19.25 0.35 14.56
C ALA A 34 -18.95 0.39 16.06
N VAL A 35 -19.76 -0.33 16.83
CA VAL A 35 -19.61 -0.46 18.27
C VAL A 35 -19.59 -1.94 18.67
N VAL A 36 -18.80 -2.25 19.69
CA VAL A 36 -18.82 -3.55 20.37
C VAL A 36 -19.91 -3.52 21.43
N ASP A 37 -21.04 -4.19 21.18
CA ASP A 37 -22.18 -4.23 22.09
C ASP A 37 -21.93 -5.10 23.31
N GLU A 38 -21.33 -6.27 23.08
CA GLU A 38 -21.06 -7.29 24.09
C GLU A 38 -19.73 -7.96 23.77
N LEU A 39 -18.97 -8.26 24.81
CA LEU A 39 -17.74 -9.04 24.73
C LEU A 39 -17.67 -9.95 25.96
N ASP A 40 -17.64 -11.27 25.75
CA ASP A 40 -17.70 -12.27 26.83
C ASP A 40 -16.52 -12.19 27.79
N ARG A 41 -15.33 -11.82 27.29
CA ARG A 41 -14.12 -11.70 28.10
C ARG A 41 -13.10 -10.73 27.47
N ASN A 42 -12.28 -10.13 28.32
CA ASN A 42 -11.16 -9.29 27.89
C ASN A 42 -10.04 -10.15 27.26
N GLY A 43 -9.25 -9.56 26.36
CA GLY A 43 -8.09 -10.22 25.74
C GLY A 43 -8.06 -10.19 24.22
N LEU A 44 -9.09 -9.64 23.57
CA LEU A 44 -9.06 -9.26 22.16
C LEU A 44 -8.52 -7.84 22.01
N PHE A 45 -7.77 -7.59 20.93
CA PHE A 45 -7.17 -6.29 20.66
C PHE A 45 -7.28 -5.93 19.17
N PHE A 46 -7.34 -4.62 18.89
CA PHE A 46 -7.09 -4.06 17.58
C PHE A 46 -5.58 -3.90 17.33
N GLU A 47 -5.08 -4.60 16.33
CA GLU A 47 -3.73 -4.42 15.84
C GLU A 47 -3.69 -3.25 14.85
N LEU A 48 -3.32 -2.05 15.32
CA LEU A 48 -3.13 -0.89 14.45
C LEU A 48 -1.90 -1.06 13.53
N CYS A 49 -0.91 -1.84 13.98
CA CYS A 49 0.23 -2.28 13.20
C CYS A 49 0.24 -3.80 13.07
N SER A 50 0.17 -4.30 11.84
CA SER A 50 0.19 -5.74 11.54
C SER A 50 1.53 -6.43 11.79
N VAL A 51 2.59 -5.66 12.02
CA VAL A 51 3.90 -6.15 12.42
C VAL A 51 4.00 -6.21 13.95
N CYS A 52 3.55 -5.17 14.66
CA CYS A 52 3.64 -5.09 16.12
C CYS A 52 2.67 -6.03 16.83
N GLY A 53 1.57 -6.48 16.23
CA GLY A 53 0.71 -7.48 16.91
C GLY A 53 1.52 -8.67 17.45
N ARG A 54 2.68 -8.97 16.84
CA ARG A 54 3.42 -10.22 16.99
C ARG A 54 4.30 -10.41 18.21
N HIS A 55 4.64 -9.37 18.98
CA HIS A 55 5.67 -9.48 20.03
C HIS A 55 5.37 -8.68 21.31
N PRO A 56 5.61 -9.22 22.52
CA PRO A 56 5.61 -8.39 23.73
C PRO A 56 6.81 -7.42 23.71
N GLY A 57 6.58 -6.12 23.91
CA GLY A 57 7.61 -5.06 23.86
C GLY A 57 7.54 -4.11 22.65
N THR A 58 6.38 -4.01 22.01
CA THR A 58 6.15 -3.30 20.75
C THR A 58 6.24 -1.79 20.83
N LEU A 59 6.60 -1.17 19.69
CA LEU A 59 6.54 0.29 19.52
C LEU A 59 5.11 0.84 19.67
N HIS A 60 4.11 0.04 19.29
CA HIS A 60 2.71 0.43 19.33
C HIS A 60 1.97 -0.52 20.27
N GLN A 61 1.29 0.05 21.26
CA GLN A 61 0.40 -0.72 22.12
C GLN A 61 -0.85 -1.08 21.30
N PRO A 62 -1.23 -2.37 21.25
CA PRO A 62 -2.48 -2.75 20.62
C PRO A 62 -3.65 -2.21 21.46
N GLU A 63 -4.68 -1.73 20.78
CA GLU A 63 -5.83 -1.12 21.46
C GLU A 63 -6.78 -2.22 21.95
N PRO A 64 -7.05 -2.35 23.26
CA PRO A 64 -7.91 -3.41 23.77
C PRO A 64 -9.33 -3.24 23.26
N LEU A 65 -9.89 -4.32 22.71
CA LEU A 65 -11.30 -4.39 22.37
C LEU A 65 -12.10 -4.46 23.68
N ARG A 66 -12.97 -3.50 23.91
CA ARG A 66 -13.82 -3.43 25.12
C ARG A 66 -15.28 -3.32 24.71
N GLN A 67 -16.16 -3.82 25.56
CA GLN A 67 -17.58 -3.52 25.45
C GLN A 67 -17.79 -2.00 25.49
N GLY A 68 -18.66 -1.50 24.63
CA GLY A 68 -18.92 -0.06 24.43
C GLY A 68 -17.93 0.65 23.50
N CYS A 69 -16.82 0.01 23.12
CA CYS A 69 -15.83 0.63 22.24
C CYS A 69 -16.44 0.96 20.87
N ILE A 70 -16.45 2.25 20.53
CA ILE A 70 -16.83 2.75 19.21
C ILE A 70 -15.57 2.93 18.38
N PHE A 71 -15.56 2.35 17.18
CA PHE A 71 -14.42 2.45 16.27
C PHE A 71 -14.86 2.82 14.86
N ARG A 72 -13.99 3.56 14.19
CA ARG A 72 -14.15 4.04 12.82
C ARG A 72 -13.07 3.44 11.92
N PHE A 73 -13.46 3.00 10.73
CA PHE A 73 -12.55 2.39 9.76
C PHE A 73 -13.07 2.54 8.33
N ILE A 74 -12.17 2.44 7.36
CA ILE A 74 -12.44 2.40 5.94
C ILE A 74 -12.30 0.95 5.47
N ILE A 75 -13.34 0.41 4.84
CA ILE A 75 -13.29 -0.94 4.27
C ILE A 75 -12.24 -1.00 3.16
N GLY A 76 -11.39 -2.02 3.21
CA GLY A 76 -10.32 -2.25 2.24
C GLY A 76 -9.09 -1.37 2.49
N HIS A 77 -8.99 -0.73 3.66
CA HIS A 77 -7.75 -0.10 4.13
C HIS A 77 -6.91 -1.02 5.01
N SER A 78 -7.46 -2.15 5.49
CA SER A 78 -6.62 -3.13 6.17
C SER A 78 -5.59 -3.69 5.18
N PRO A 79 -4.28 -3.61 5.50
CA PRO A 79 -3.27 -4.22 4.67
C PRO A 79 -3.41 -5.75 4.64
N ASP A 80 -4.08 -6.38 5.60
CA ASP A 80 -4.15 -7.84 5.75
C ASP A 80 -5.50 -8.44 5.38
N MET A 81 -6.27 -7.76 4.53
CA MET A 81 -7.47 -8.34 3.94
C MET A 81 -7.15 -9.72 3.38
N LEU A 82 -7.96 -10.69 3.81
CA LEU A 82 -7.82 -12.12 3.52
C LEU A 82 -7.39 -12.36 2.08
N ASP A 83 -6.16 -12.84 1.92
CA ASP A 83 -5.78 -13.49 0.68
C ASP A 83 -6.48 -14.86 0.73
N GLN A 84 -7.69 -14.95 0.18
CA GLN A 84 -8.48 -16.20 0.17
C GLN A 84 -7.73 -17.38 -0.45
N GLN A 85 -6.62 -17.12 -1.16
CA GLN A 85 -5.79 -18.12 -1.84
C GLN A 85 -4.49 -18.50 -1.11
N ALA A 86 -4.11 -17.83 -0.02
CA ALA A 86 -2.89 -18.17 0.72
C ALA A 86 -3.22 -18.84 2.07
N CYS A 87 -3.17 -20.19 2.10
CA CYS A 87 -3.40 -21.03 3.27
C CYS A 87 -2.45 -20.84 4.48
N SER A 88 -1.70 -19.73 4.57
CA SER A 88 -0.67 -19.53 5.61
C SER A 88 -0.75 -18.21 6.37
N ALA A 89 -1.71 -17.33 6.08
CA ALA A 89 -1.84 -16.04 6.76
C ALA A 89 -3.18 -15.96 7.50
N PHE A 90 -3.16 -16.13 8.82
CA PHE A 90 -4.33 -15.88 9.65
C PHE A 90 -4.65 -14.38 9.69
N PRO A 91 -5.92 -13.97 9.56
CA PRO A 91 -6.31 -12.57 9.61
C PRO A 91 -6.06 -11.99 11.01
N ASN A 92 -5.76 -10.69 11.06
CA ASN A 92 -5.84 -9.95 12.32
C ASN A 92 -7.30 -9.55 12.62
N THR A 93 -7.57 -9.14 13.85
CA THR A 93 -8.90 -8.71 14.31
C THR A 93 -9.52 -7.69 13.37
N ARG A 94 -8.75 -6.71 12.89
CA ARG A 94 -9.23 -5.68 11.97
C ARG A 94 -9.73 -6.27 10.64
N SER A 95 -8.93 -7.14 10.01
CA SER A 95 -9.29 -7.72 8.70
C SER A 95 -10.46 -8.68 8.80
N MET A 96 -10.57 -9.41 9.92
CA MET A 96 -11.75 -10.21 10.25
C MET A 96 -13.00 -9.34 10.36
N LEU A 97 -12.91 -8.17 11.00
CA LEU A 97 -14.05 -7.27 11.14
C LEU A 97 -14.44 -6.63 9.81
N GLU A 98 -13.47 -6.20 9.01
CA GLU A 98 -13.75 -5.70 7.65
C GLU A 98 -14.45 -6.77 6.79
N SER A 99 -14.06 -8.06 6.89
CA SER A 99 -14.69 -9.14 6.11
C SER A 99 -16.10 -9.51 6.58
N VAL A 100 -16.41 -9.34 7.86
CA VAL A 100 -17.77 -9.53 8.40
C VAL A 100 -18.67 -8.36 8.03
N LEU A 101 -18.15 -7.13 8.13
CA LEU A 101 -18.94 -5.92 8.03
C LEU A 101 -19.15 -5.44 6.59
N ILE A 102 -18.38 -5.96 5.61
CA ILE A 102 -18.66 -5.71 4.20
C ILE A 102 -20.08 -6.18 3.82
N GLY A 103 -20.81 -5.34 3.09
CA GLY A 103 -22.20 -5.54 2.71
C GLY A 103 -23.23 -5.17 3.78
N SER A 104 -22.80 -4.83 5.00
CA SER A 104 -23.69 -4.44 6.09
C SER A 104 -24.33 -3.08 5.86
N VAL A 105 -25.50 -2.85 6.46
CA VAL A 105 -26.17 -1.55 6.55
C VAL A 105 -26.18 -1.04 7.99
N GLU A 106 -26.50 0.24 8.17
CA GLU A 106 -26.67 0.82 9.50
C GLU A 106 -27.76 0.07 10.32
N GLY A 107 -27.43 -0.23 11.57
CA GLY A 107 -28.26 -1.01 12.49
C GLY A 107 -28.04 -2.53 12.42
N ASP A 108 -27.26 -3.04 11.45
CA ASP A 108 -26.91 -4.45 11.43
C ASP A 108 -26.16 -4.86 12.69
N THR A 109 -26.54 -5.99 13.27
CA THR A 109 -25.88 -6.56 14.44
C THR A 109 -25.44 -7.98 14.15
N PHE A 110 -24.17 -8.27 14.41
CA PHE A 110 -23.55 -9.56 14.20
C PHE A 110 -23.04 -10.14 15.51
N ARG A 111 -23.27 -11.43 15.71
CA ARG A 111 -22.63 -12.22 16.76
C ARG A 111 -21.49 -13.00 16.14
N LEU A 112 -20.26 -12.77 16.62
CA LEU A 112 -19.06 -13.42 16.13
C LEU A 112 -18.49 -14.35 17.19
N LYS A 113 -18.04 -15.52 16.73
CA LYS A 113 -17.23 -16.45 17.52
C LYS A 113 -15.82 -16.41 17.00
N VAL A 114 -14.89 -16.03 17.86
CA VAL A 114 -13.51 -15.74 17.49
C VAL A 114 -12.59 -16.64 18.31
N THR A 115 -11.76 -17.43 17.65
CA THR A 115 -10.78 -18.29 18.28
C THR A 115 -9.40 -17.72 18.08
N LEU A 116 -8.69 -17.54 19.16
CA LEU A 116 -7.35 -17.01 19.22
C LEU A 116 -6.41 -18.19 19.45
N LEU A 117 -5.58 -18.49 18.45
CA LEU A 117 -4.74 -19.69 18.41
C LEU A 117 -3.43 -19.44 19.16
N GLU A 118 -3.14 -20.19 20.23
CA GLU A 118 -1.83 -20.15 20.88
C GLU A 118 -0.83 -21.11 20.22
N HIS A 119 0.33 -20.59 19.83
CA HIS A 119 1.43 -21.43 19.39
C HIS A 119 2.01 -22.13 20.63
N SER A 120 1.91 -23.47 20.67
CA SER A 120 2.62 -24.30 21.64
C SER A 120 4.13 -24.02 21.54
N ARG A 121 4.78 -23.76 22.68
CA ARG A 121 6.25 -23.75 22.76
C ARG A 121 6.79 -25.09 22.28
N PRO A 122 7.97 -25.14 21.63
CA PRO A 122 8.68 -26.39 21.46
C PRO A 122 9.24 -26.79 22.83
N SER A 123 8.39 -27.33 23.71
CA SER A 123 8.83 -28.13 24.84
C SER A 123 8.77 -29.59 24.44
N GLU A 124 9.83 -30.33 24.75
CA GLU A 124 9.96 -31.77 24.61
C GLU A 124 8.88 -32.47 25.45
N ASP A 125 7.65 -32.52 24.97
CA ASP A 125 6.60 -33.45 25.40
C ASP A 125 5.44 -33.38 24.39
N SER A 126 5.40 -34.38 23.52
CA SER A 126 4.45 -34.54 22.42
C SER A 126 3.05 -34.95 22.91
N SER A 127 2.38 -34.10 23.69
CA SER A 127 0.96 -34.30 24.04
C SER A 127 0.17 -33.03 24.43
N SER A 128 0.74 -31.82 24.38
CA SER A 128 -0.04 -30.60 24.64
C SER A 128 -0.64 -30.02 23.35
N SER A 129 -1.94 -30.25 23.15
CA SER A 129 -2.77 -29.46 22.23
C SER A 129 -2.59 -27.98 22.58
N GLY A 130 -2.19 -27.14 21.61
CA GLY A 130 -2.05 -25.71 21.80
C GLY A 130 -3.30 -25.11 22.45
N ALA A 131 -3.13 -24.32 23.51
CA ALA A 131 -4.24 -23.63 24.15
C ALA A 131 -4.90 -22.69 23.11
N CYS A 132 -6.22 -22.61 23.13
CA CYS A 132 -6.98 -21.73 22.24
C CYS A 132 -7.95 -20.94 23.12
N ALA A 133 -7.93 -19.62 22.99
CA ALA A 133 -8.90 -18.77 23.67
C ALA A 133 -10.04 -18.46 22.70
N ASN A 134 -11.25 -18.90 23.02
CA ASN A 134 -12.44 -18.50 22.28
C ASN A 134 -12.94 -17.14 22.79
N PHE A 135 -13.72 -16.43 22.01
CA PHE A 135 -14.34 -15.17 22.38
C PHE A 135 -15.68 -15.09 21.67
N ASP A 136 -16.70 -14.65 22.39
CA ASP A 136 -18.02 -14.35 21.85
C ASP A 136 -18.20 -12.84 21.91
N LEU A 137 -18.37 -12.20 20.76
CA LEU A 137 -18.52 -10.76 20.67
C LEU A 137 -19.72 -10.39 19.80
N THR A 138 -20.41 -9.32 20.17
CA THR A 138 -21.51 -8.74 19.39
C THR A 138 -21.07 -7.38 18.87
N ILE A 139 -21.15 -7.16 17.55
CA ILE A 139 -20.84 -5.88 16.92
C ILE A 139 -22.07 -5.35 16.20
N ARG A 140 -22.27 -4.04 16.33
CA ARG A 140 -23.34 -3.32 15.66
C ARG A 140 -22.78 -2.23 14.78
N MET A 141 -23.27 -2.19 13.54
CA MET A 141 -22.97 -1.12 12.59
C MET A 141 -23.79 0.11 12.97
N LEU A 142 -23.10 1.21 13.31
CA LEU A 142 -23.75 2.48 13.65
C LEU A 142 -24.00 3.32 12.41
N HIS A 143 -22.93 3.57 11.63
CA HIS A 143 -22.97 4.45 10.48
C HIS A 143 -22.22 3.88 9.28
N VAL A 144 -22.75 4.10 8.08
CA VAL A 144 -22.13 3.72 6.81
C VAL A 144 -22.17 4.89 5.84
N HIS A 145 -21.01 5.46 5.56
CA HIS A 145 -20.83 6.43 4.49
C HIS A 145 -20.26 5.72 3.26
N SER A 146 -21.09 5.56 2.22
CA SER A 146 -20.64 5.01 0.93
C SER A 146 -19.65 5.93 0.24
N PRO A 147 -18.68 5.36 -0.51
CA PRO A 147 -17.82 6.16 -1.38
C PRO A 147 -18.65 6.84 -2.47
N PRO A 148 -18.12 7.88 -3.13
CA PRO A 148 -18.75 8.43 -4.33
C PRO A 148 -18.95 7.32 -5.36
N ALA A 149 -20.06 7.36 -6.09
CA ALA A 149 -20.34 6.43 -7.18
C ALA A 149 -20.60 7.22 -8.46
N CYS A 150 -20.31 6.63 -9.61
CA CYS A 150 -20.89 7.11 -10.87
C CYS A 150 -22.41 6.91 -10.80
N SER A 151 -23.19 7.85 -11.34
CA SER A 151 -24.65 7.76 -11.32
C SER A 151 -25.12 6.44 -11.92
N HIS A 152 -25.74 5.60 -11.10
CA HIS A 152 -26.82 4.76 -11.61
C HIS A 152 -28.08 5.59 -11.43
N ASN A 153 -28.68 5.99 -12.55
CA ASN A 153 -29.98 6.65 -12.66
C ASN A 153 -30.86 6.39 -11.43
N GLN A 154 -30.91 7.36 -10.52
CA GLN A 154 -32.01 7.44 -9.58
C GLN A 154 -33.23 7.81 -10.41
N SER A 155 -33.96 6.78 -10.86
CA SER A 155 -35.39 6.79 -11.16
C SER A 155 -36.02 8.19 -11.31
N THR A 156 -35.80 8.81 -12.46
CA THR A 156 -36.76 9.70 -13.09
C THR A 156 -36.89 9.21 -14.52
N GLU A 157 -38.14 8.91 -14.90
CA GLU A 157 -38.54 8.43 -16.21
C GLU A 157 -37.77 9.14 -17.33
N GLN A 158 -36.85 8.44 -17.99
CA GLN A 158 -36.22 8.92 -19.20
C GLN A 158 -36.51 7.93 -20.33
N ASN A 159 -37.22 8.47 -21.31
CA ASN A 159 -37.57 7.83 -22.56
C ASN A 159 -36.35 7.17 -23.19
N ALA A 160 -36.54 5.93 -23.62
CA ALA A 160 -35.59 5.22 -24.44
C ALA A 160 -35.50 5.92 -25.80
N ASP A 161 -34.46 6.71 -26.05
CA ASP A 161 -34.07 7.16 -27.39
C ASP A 161 -32.59 7.61 -27.38
N ASP A 162 -31.68 6.66 -27.64
CA ASP A 162 -30.56 6.75 -28.60
C ASP A 162 -29.48 5.69 -28.28
N PRO A 163 -29.36 4.60 -29.06
CA PRO A 163 -28.35 3.55 -28.85
C PRO A 163 -26.90 4.01 -29.12
N LEU A 164 -26.69 5.27 -29.54
CA LEU A 164 -25.37 5.89 -29.68
C LEU A 164 -25.02 6.85 -28.52
N SER A 165 -25.88 7.02 -27.52
CA SER A 165 -25.55 7.83 -26.33
C SER A 165 -24.43 7.13 -25.55
N ASN A 166 -23.22 7.69 -25.64
CA ASN A 166 -22.03 7.14 -24.99
C ASN A 166 -22.22 7.13 -23.46
N PRO A 167 -22.25 5.96 -22.78
CA PRO A 167 -22.51 5.86 -21.34
C PRO A 167 -21.40 6.46 -20.46
N THR A 168 -20.39 7.09 -21.06
CA THR A 168 -19.29 7.78 -20.39
C THR A 168 -19.60 9.22 -20.00
N SER A 169 -20.81 9.74 -20.26
CA SER A 169 -21.21 11.11 -19.89
C SER A 169 -21.35 11.34 -18.37
N ASP A 170 -21.36 10.27 -17.58
CA ASP A 170 -21.74 10.29 -16.16
C ASP A 170 -20.56 9.96 -15.23
N TRP A 171 -19.33 10.33 -15.62
CA TRP A 171 -18.18 10.10 -14.76
C TRP A 171 -18.24 10.99 -13.51
N ASN A 172 -18.13 10.39 -12.32
CA ASN A 172 -18.06 11.14 -11.07
C ASN A 172 -16.60 11.57 -10.76
N PRO A 173 -16.23 12.84 -10.89
CA PRO A 173 -14.88 13.33 -10.60
C PRO A 173 -14.48 13.21 -9.12
N ASP A 174 -15.45 13.20 -8.21
CA ASP A 174 -15.19 13.01 -6.78
C ASP A 174 -14.75 11.56 -6.51
N LEU A 175 -15.10 10.61 -7.37
CA LEU A 175 -14.60 9.24 -7.30
C LEU A 175 -13.10 9.15 -7.62
N ALA A 176 -12.62 9.90 -8.62
CA ALA A 176 -11.19 9.95 -8.95
C ALA A 176 -10.37 10.56 -7.82
N ARG A 177 -10.86 11.67 -7.26
CA ARG A 177 -10.30 12.30 -6.05
C ARG A 177 -10.29 11.31 -4.90
N PHE A 178 -11.40 10.64 -4.65
CA PHE A 178 -11.55 9.66 -3.57
C PHE A 178 -10.52 8.53 -3.66
N TRP A 179 -10.32 7.95 -4.84
CA TRP A 179 -9.27 6.95 -5.06
C TRP A 179 -7.86 7.49 -4.82
N TYR A 180 -7.58 8.72 -5.28
CA TYR A 180 -6.32 9.38 -5.02
C TYR A 180 -6.03 9.56 -3.51
N TYR A 181 -7.01 10.06 -2.75
CA TYR A 181 -6.87 10.22 -1.30
C TYR A 181 -6.61 8.88 -0.59
N ARG A 182 -7.37 7.83 -0.95
CA ARG A 182 -7.14 6.48 -0.40
C ARG A 182 -5.76 5.93 -0.77
N ALA A 183 -5.31 6.16 -2.01
CA ALA A 183 -3.99 5.73 -2.45
C ALA A 183 -2.86 6.41 -1.65
N CYS A 184 -2.99 7.71 -1.39
CA CYS A 184 -2.07 8.45 -0.53
C CYS A 184 -2.04 7.89 0.89
N TYR A 185 -3.22 7.59 1.45
CA TYR A 185 -3.34 6.99 2.77
C TYR A 185 -2.52 5.71 2.90
N LEU A 186 -2.71 4.82 1.93
CA LEU A 186 -2.03 3.53 1.87
C LEU A 186 -0.52 3.72 1.66
N LYS A 187 -0.10 4.68 0.82
CA LYS A 187 1.33 5.04 0.70
C LYS A 187 1.91 5.44 2.06
N GLN A 188 1.27 6.36 2.77
CA GLN A 188 1.79 6.84 4.06
C GLN A 188 1.80 5.73 5.11
N ARG A 189 0.77 4.87 5.13
CA ARG A 189 0.75 3.69 6.00
C ARG A 189 1.91 2.74 5.72
N GLY A 190 2.21 2.47 4.45
CA GLY A 190 3.37 1.67 4.05
C GLY A 190 4.70 2.29 4.50
N ASN A 191 4.86 3.61 4.33
CA ASN A 191 6.05 4.34 4.78
C ASN A 191 6.22 4.26 6.30
N TRP A 192 5.12 4.48 7.03
CA TRP A 192 5.08 4.41 8.49
C TRP A 192 5.50 3.02 9.01
N LEU A 193 5.00 1.94 8.39
CA LEU A 193 5.40 0.57 8.72
C LEU A 193 6.91 0.37 8.54
N ILE A 194 7.49 0.84 7.43
CA ILE A 194 8.92 0.69 7.18
C ILE A 194 9.74 1.54 8.16
N GLN A 195 9.41 2.81 8.33
CA GLN A 195 10.19 3.74 9.15
C GLN A 195 10.25 3.27 10.60
N LYS A 196 9.07 3.03 11.22
CA LYS A 196 8.97 2.64 12.63
C LYS A 196 9.63 1.30 12.95
N HIS A 197 9.77 0.42 11.96
CA HIS A 197 10.35 -0.91 12.16
C HIS A 197 11.78 -1.07 11.60
N SER A 198 12.27 -0.14 10.79
CA SER A 198 13.65 -0.15 10.32
C SER A 198 14.61 0.46 11.35
N GLU A 199 14.15 1.43 12.15
CA GLU A 199 14.97 2.11 13.19
C GLU A 199 15.40 1.18 14.35
N ARG A 200 14.67 0.08 14.63
CA ARG A 200 15.01 -0.91 15.68
C ARG A 200 15.97 -2.03 15.24
N GLN A 201 16.34 -2.10 13.96
CA GLN A 201 17.25 -3.16 13.47
C GLN A 201 18.67 -3.07 14.08
N GLY A 202 19.01 -1.95 14.72
CA GLY A 202 20.31 -1.77 15.37
C GLY A 202 20.43 -2.39 16.77
N THR A 203 19.34 -2.81 17.43
CA THR A 203 19.39 -3.18 18.85
C THR A 203 18.90 -4.59 19.19
N ASP A 204 18.06 -5.24 18.39
CA ASP A 204 17.57 -6.60 18.67
C ASP A 204 17.43 -7.47 17.40
N HIS A 205 18.11 -8.62 17.39
CA HIS A 205 18.20 -9.56 16.26
C HIS A 205 16.93 -10.42 16.00
N THR A 206 15.78 -10.10 16.60
CA THR A 206 14.60 -10.98 16.57
C THR A 206 13.40 -10.45 15.79
N THR A 207 13.47 -9.24 15.23
CA THR A 207 12.34 -8.71 14.41
C THR A 207 12.38 -9.28 12.99
N ASN A 208 11.33 -10.03 12.66
CA ASN A 208 11.17 -10.74 11.40
C ASN A 208 10.96 -9.73 10.24
N SER A 209 12.07 -9.20 9.71
CA SER A 209 12.10 -8.10 8.72
C SER A 209 11.24 -8.36 7.49
N SER A 210 11.09 -9.63 7.11
CA SER A 210 10.20 -10.09 6.03
C SER A 210 8.74 -9.66 6.23
N GLY A 211 8.22 -9.67 7.46
CA GLY A 211 6.84 -9.29 7.76
C GLY A 211 6.55 -7.80 7.53
N VAL A 212 7.52 -6.92 7.83
CA VAL A 212 7.39 -5.47 7.59
C VAL A 212 7.25 -5.18 6.10
N TRP A 213 8.15 -5.75 5.30
CA TRP A 213 8.16 -5.54 3.86
C TRP A 213 6.93 -6.13 3.18
N ALA A 214 6.43 -7.27 3.65
CA ALA A 214 5.19 -7.87 3.18
C ALA A 214 3.97 -6.98 3.48
N SER A 215 3.81 -6.48 4.71
CA SER A 215 2.70 -5.58 5.05
C SER A 215 2.77 -4.26 4.27
N ALA A 216 3.96 -3.68 4.13
CA ALA A 216 4.15 -2.48 3.32
C ALA A 216 3.84 -2.72 1.83
N PHE A 217 4.22 -3.89 1.29
CA PHE A 217 3.89 -4.27 -0.09
C PHE A 217 2.37 -4.30 -0.32
N LYS A 218 1.58 -4.83 0.61
CA LYS A 218 0.11 -4.85 0.51
C LYS A 218 -0.48 -3.44 0.49
N CYS A 219 0.03 -2.53 1.33
CA CYS A 219 -0.33 -1.11 1.29
C CYS A 219 -0.02 -0.48 -0.08
N TYR A 220 1.22 -0.60 -0.56
CA TYR A 220 1.65 0.04 -1.81
C TYR A 220 0.96 -0.54 -3.05
N SER A 221 0.70 -1.85 -3.07
CA SER A 221 0.03 -2.52 -4.20
C SER A 221 -1.41 -2.08 -4.32
N ARG A 222 -2.15 -2.04 -3.20
CA ARG A 222 -3.51 -1.50 -3.19
C ARG A 222 -3.54 -0.01 -3.53
N GLY A 223 -2.61 0.76 -2.98
CA GLY A 223 -2.45 2.18 -3.31
C GLY A 223 -2.20 2.39 -4.81
N LEU A 224 -1.36 1.55 -5.44
CA LEU A 224 -1.06 1.64 -6.87
C LEU A 224 -2.30 1.38 -7.73
N GLN A 225 -3.11 0.38 -7.38
CA GLN A 225 -4.36 0.12 -8.09
C GLN A 225 -5.27 1.36 -8.08
N LEU A 226 -5.45 1.97 -6.91
CA LEU A 226 -6.28 3.15 -6.74
C LEU A 226 -5.70 4.39 -7.45
N ALA A 227 -4.38 4.60 -7.38
CA ALA A 227 -3.72 5.70 -8.08
C ALA A 227 -3.83 5.55 -9.61
N THR A 228 -3.66 4.33 -10.15
CA THR A 228 -3.83 4.06 -11.58
C THR A 228 -5.29 4.30 -12.01
N LEU A 229 -6.28 3.90 -11.20
CA LEU A 229 -7.69 4.19 -11.46
C LEU A 229 -7.95 5.70 -11.46
N ALA A 230 -7.44 6.42 -10.46
CA ALA A 230 -7.54 7.88 -10.40
C ALA A 230 -6.93 8.54 -11.63
N ARG A 231 -5.71 8.17 -12.03
CA ARG A 231 -5.07 8.74 -13.22
C ARG A 231 -5.88 8.47 -14.48
N LYS A 232 -6.33 7.23 -14.69
CA LYS A 232 -7.16 6.87 -15.84
C LYS A 232 -8.46 7.66 -15.89
N ALA A 233 -9.07 7.90 -14.74
CA ALA A 233 -10.21 8.78 -14.62
C ALA A 233 -9.89 10.22 -15.01
N TYR A 234 -8.82 10.81 -14.48
CA TYR A 234 -8.38 12.16 -14.83
C TYR A 234 -8.05 12.29 -16.33
N GLU A 235 -7.37 11.32 -16.93
CA GLU A 235 -7.10 11.29 -18.38
C GLU A 235 -8.39 11.29 -19.22
N THR A 236 -9.40 10.56 -18.76
CA THR A 236 -10.68 10.45 -19.46
C THR A 236 -11.53 11.71 -19.30
N CYS A 237 -11.47 12.36 -18.13
CA CYS A 237 -12.33 13.51 -17.78
C CYS A 237 -11.70 14.87 -18.09
N ALA A 238 -10.37 14.97 -18.19
CA ALA A 238 -9.71 16.20 -18.66
C ALA A 238 -10.07 16.55 -20.12
N ILE A 239 -10.75 15.64 -20.84
CA ILE A 239 -11.32 15.88 -22.17
C ILE A 239 -12.64 16.68 -22.09
N THR A 240 -13.27 16.75 -20.92
CA THR A 240 -14.51 17.50 -20.66
C THR A 240 -14.26 18.55 -19.59
N ASP A 241 -14.01 19.77 -20.05
CA ASP A 241 -13.68 20.92 -19.22
C ASP A 241 -14.79 21.28 -18.22
N THR A 242 -14.37 21.99 -17.16
CA THR A 242 -15.16 22.52 -16.03
C THR A 242 -15.50 21.50 -14.94
N LEU A 243 -14.78 21.60 -13.81
CA LEU A 243 -15.15 20.85 -12.63
C LEU A 243 -14.95 21.66 -11.37
N ASP A 244 -16.10 22.12 -10.86
CA ASP A 244 -16.23 22.87 -9.61
C ASP A 244 -15.63 22.07 -8.44
N ARG A 245 -14.87 22.78 -7.61
CA ARG A 245 -14.14 22.25 -6.46
C ARG A 245 -15.10 22.09 -5.26
N ASN A 246 -15.87 21.01 -5.21
CA ASN A 246 -16.64 20.69 -4.00
C ASN A 246 -15.83 19.84 -3.00
N THR A 247 -15.56 20.43 -1.84
CA THR A 247 -14.61 20.03 -0.79
C THR A 247 -15.19 19.07 0.26
N SER A 248 -16.45 18.64 0.12
CA SER A 248 -17.21 17.98 1.19
C SER A 248 -16.73 16.55 1.51
N PHE A 249 -16.40 15.74 0.50
CA PHE A 249 -16.05 14.33 0.72
C PHE A 249 -14.63 14.13 1.28
N VAL A 250 -13.69 15.02 0.94
CA VAL A 250 -12.33 15.04 1.53
C VAL A 250 -12.41 15.22 3.04
N ALA A 251 -13.36 16.03 3.49
CA ALA A 251 -13.64 16.24 4.90
C ALA A 251 -14.04 14.92 5.57
N ALA A 252 -14.83 14.05 4.92
CA ALA A 252 -15.21 12.74 5.45
C ALA A 252 -14.03 11.76 5.53
N LEU A 253 -13.01 11.87 4.68
CA LEU A 253 -11.76 11.09 4.82
C LEU A 253 -10.84 11.63 5.92
N CYS A 254 -10.95 12.92 6.25
CA CYS A 254 -10.25 13.53 7.36
C CYS A 254 -10.86 13.12 8.72
N PRO A 255 -10.03 12.95 9.76
CA PRO A 255 -10.49 12.51 11.08
C PRO A 255 -11.32 13.57 11.83
N GLN A 256 -11.31 14.85 11.42
CA GLN A 256 -11.86 15.97 12.21
C GLN A 256 -13.34 16.30 11.96
N THR A 257 -14.04 15.68 11.00
CA THR A 257 -15.40 16.09 10.62
C THR A 257 -16.54 15.26 11.21
N ALA A 258 -16.23 14.14 11.87
CA ALA A 258 -17.21 13.39 12.64
C ALA A 258 -16.86 13.52 14.12
N LEU A 259 -17.80 13.99 14.94
CA LEU A 259 -17.75 14.26 16.38
C LEU A 259 -17.41 15.69 16.80
N LYS A 260 -18.35 16.59 16.49
CA LYS A 260 -18.79 17.61 17.46
C LYS A 260 -20.28 17.46 17.73
N GLU A 261 -20.73 16.27 18.12
CA GLU A 261 -22.03 16.13 18.78
C GLU A 261 -21.90 15.14 19.93
N GLY A 262 -22.12 15.62 21.16
CA GLY A 262 -22.30 14.81 22.35
C GLY A 262 -21.13 14.86 23.33
N GLY A 263 -21.43 15.17 24.59
CA GLY A 263 -20.46 15.43 25.66
C GLY A 263 -19.55 14.24 26.03
N ASP A 264 -18.38 14.62 26.54
CA ASP A 264 -17.54 13.94 27.54
C ASP A 264 -17.85 12.43 27.79
N GLY A 265 -17.04 11.51 27.26
CA GLY A 265 -17.16 10.11 27.66
C GLY A 265 -16.36 9.03 26.91
N ASP A 266 -16.38 8.95 25.59
CA ASP A 266 -15.69 7.87 24.85
C ASP A 266 -15.15 8.37 23.50
N ALA A 267 -13.82 8.44 23.38
CA ALA A 267 -13.16 8.81 22.13
C ALA A 267 -13.36 7.71 21.09
N VAL A 268 -13.99 8.03 19.94
CA VAL A 268 -14.11 7.09 18.83
C VAL A 268 -12.72 6.69 18.32
N LEU A 269 -12.41 5.40 18.38
CA LEU A 269 -11.13 4.86 17.97
C LEU A 269 -11.02 4.85 16.44
N ASN A 270 -10.09 5.63 15.88
CA ASN A 270 -9.85 5.65 14.44
C ASN A 270 -8.79 4.61 14.05
N LEU A 271 -9.23 3.48 13.48
CA LEU A 271 -8.34 2.37 13.14
C LEU A 271 -7.41 2.68 11.96
N ASP A 272 -7.75 3.68 11.16
CA ASP A 272 -6.97 4.04 9.98
C ASP A 272 -5.79 4.92 10.34
N HIS A 273 -5.94 5.83 11.30
CA HIS A 273 -4.98 6.89 11.65
C HIS A 273 -4.16 6.53 12.89
N PRO A 274 -3.19 5.61 12.81
CA PRO A 274 -2.32 5.31 13.93
C PRO A 274 -1.49 6.54 14.31
N GLU A 275 -1.10 6.60 15.57
CA GLU A 275 -0.27 7.68 16.09
C GLU A 275 1.01 7.89 15.27
N GLY A 276 1.29 9.14 14.93
CA GLY A 276 2.46 9.52 14.12
C GLY A 276 2.32 9.29 12.62
N LEU A 277 1.16 8.87 12.10
CA LEU A 277 0.89 8.89 10.65
C LEU A 277 0.56 10.33 10.21
N CYS A 278 1.50 10.99 9.50
CA CYS A 278 1.25 12.29 8.90
C CYS A 278 0.59 12.14 7.52
N ILE A 279 -0.46 12.91 7.30
CA ILE A 279 -1.16 12.99 6.03
C ILE A 279 -1.09 14.44 5.61
N ASP A 280 -0.24 14.74 4.63
CA ASP A 280 -0.07 16.09 4.12
C ASP A 280 -1.33 16.58 3.39
N THR A 281 -1.48 17.90 3.28
CA THR A 281 -2.50 18.52 2.43
C THR A 281 -2.38 18.01 1.00
N PHE A 282 -3.46 17.46 0.50
CA PHE A 282 -3.51 16.84 -0.81
C PHE A 282 -3.83 17.84 -1.90
N GLU A 283 -2.87 18.06 -2.79
CA GLU A 283 -3.12 18.62 -4.11
C GLU A 283 -3.70 17.50 -4.98
N SER A 284 -4.90 17.69 -5.55
CA SER A 284 -5.58 16.68 -6.37
C SER A 284 -5.66 17.08 -7.84
N ASP A 285 -4.51 17.42 -8.42
CA ASP A 285 -4.37 17.58 -9.86
C ASP A 285 -3.78 16.32 -10.52
N GLY A 286 -3.82 16.24 -11.85
CA GLY A 286 -3.32 15.09 -12.59
C GLY A 286 -1.83 14.81 -12.33
N GLN A 287 -1.02 15.85 -12.17
CA GLN A 287 0.42 15.73 -11.90
C GLN A 287 0.68 15.13 -10.50
N ALA A 288 -0.14 15.46 -9.50
CA ALA A 288 -0.06 14.88 -8.17
C ALA A 288 -0.36 13.37 -8.18
N VAL A 289 -1.33 12.93 -8.99
CA VAL A 289 -1.64 11.51 -9.17
C VAL A 289 -0.48 10.76 -9.85
N GLU A 290 0.14 11.36 -10.87
CA GLU A 290 1.32 10.79 -11.53
C GLU A 290 2.51 10.66 -10.58
N ARG A 291 2.81 11.71 -9.79
CA ARG A 291 3.84 11.67 -8.75
C ARG A 291 3.55 10.58 -7.71
N LEU A 292 2.29 10.39 -7.34
CA LEU A 292 1.87 9.34 -6.42
C LEU A 292 2.07 7.95 -7.03
N GLU A 293 1.60 7.69 -8.25
CA GLU A 293 1.75 6.41 -8.95
C GLU A 293 3.24 6.06 -9.13
N PHE A 294 4.08 7.03 -9.52
CA PHE A 294 5.53 6.87 -9.58
C PHE A 294 6.12 6.45 -8.22
N SER A 295 5.77 7.18 -7.16
CA SER A 295 6.25 6.90 -5.80
C SER A 295 5.85 5.49 -5.31
N LEU A 296 4.63 5.06 -5.62
CA LEU A 296 4.11 3.74 -5.28
C LEU A 296 4.84 2.62 -6.04
N LEU A 297 5.07 2.77 -7.34
CA LEU A 297 5.86 1.82 -8.14
C LEU A 297 7.27 1.66 -7.57
N LEU A 298 7.91 2.77 -7.22
CA LEU A 298 9.26 2.77 -6.68
C LEU A 298 9.32 2.06 -5.33
N ASN A 299 8.33 2.29 -4.45
CA ASN A 299 8.22 1.63 -3.15
C ASN A 299 7.89 0.14 -3.27
N LEU A 300 7.05 -0.27 -4.23
CA LEU A 300 6.82 -1.68 -4.55
C LEU A 300 8.09 -2.38 -5.00
N ALA A 301 8.88 -1.74 -5.87
CA ALA A 301 10.16 -2.29 -6.31
C ALA A 301 11.12 -2.51 -5.13
N LEU A 302 11.14 -1.60 -4.15
CA LEU A 302 11.93 -1.80 -2.93
C LEU A 302 11.44 -2.98 -2.09
N CYS A 303 10.12 -3.10 -1.85
CA CYS A 303 9.57 -4.27 -1.16
C CYS A 303 9.93 -5.58 -1.88
N GLN A 304 9.86 -5.61 -3.21
CA GLN A 304 10.19 -6.79 -4.01
C GLN A 304 11.67 -7.12 -3.98
N LEU A 305 12.56 -6.14 -4.02
CA LEU A 305 14.00 -6.34 -3.80
C LEU A 305 14.27 -6.97 -2.43
N LYS A 306 13.58 -6.48 -1.39
CA LYS A 306 13.72 -7.02 -0.01
C LYS A 306 13.14 -8.43 0.12
N ALA A 307 12.16 -8.79 -0.70
CA ALA A 307 11.61 -10.14 -0.82
C ALA A 307 12.40 -11.06 -1.79
N GLY A 308 13.45 -10.56 -2.45
CA GLY A 308 14.23 -11.32 -3.45
C GLY A 308 13.56 -11.45 -4.83
N SER A 309 12.45 -10.76 -5.09
CA SER A 309 11.74 -10.77 -6.38
C SER A 309 12.32 -9.74 -7.36
N ALA A 310 13.55 -10.00 -7.82
CA ALA A 310 14.31 -9.07 -8.66
C ALA A 310 13.61 -8.72 -10.00
N TYR A 311 13.04 -9.69 -10.70
CA TYR A 311 12.35 -9.43 -11.97
C TYR A 311 11.14 -8.49 -11.81
N SER A 312 10.34 -8.70 -10.77
CA SER A 312 9.18 -7.86 -10.47
C SER A 312 9.61 -6.44 -10.09
N ALA A 313 10.70 -6.31 -9.33
CA ALA A 313 11.27 -5.02 -8.98
C ALA A 313 11.77 -4.26 -10.23
N ALA A 314 12.51 -4.92 -11.11
CA ALA A 314 12.96 -4.34 -12.37
C ALA A 314 11.78 -3.91 -13.26
N HIS A 315 10.70 -4.70 -13.29
CA HIS A 315 9.49 -4.38 -14.03
C HIS A 315 8.82 -3.11 -13.49
N ASN A 316 8.65 -3.00 -12.17
CA ASN A 316 8.08 -1.81 -11.54
C ASN A 316 8.94 -0.55 -11.75
N CYS A 317 10.26 -0.64 -11.62
CA CYS A 317 11.16 0.47 -11.96
C CYS A 317 11.06 0.87 -13.44
N THR A 318 10.95 -0.10 -14.34
CA THR A 318 10.79 0.18 -15.78
C THR A 318 9.45 0.85 -16.07
N ARG A 319 8.37 0.43 -15.40
CA ARG A 319 7.06 1.08 -15.50
C ARG A 319 7.12 2.51 -14.96
N ALA A 320 7.80 2.75 -13.85
CA ALA A 320 7.99 4.08 -13.28
C ALA A 320 8.74 5.02 -14.24
N LEU A 321 9.83 4.54 -14.84
CA LEU A 321 10.60 5.29 -15.85
C LEU A 321 9.79 5.58 -17.12
N ARG A 322 8.83 4.73 -17.50
CA ARG A 322 7.98 4.99 -18.67
C ARG A 322 6.95 6.11 -18.45
N MET A 323 6.72 6.53 -17.20
CA MET A 323 5.78 7.61 -16.89
C MET A 323 6.30 8.98 -17.33
N ASP A 324 7.61 9.16 -17.38
CA ASP A 324 8.26 10.37 -17.89
C ASP A 324 9.33 9.99 -18.91
N PRO A 325 9.04 9.90 -20.22
CA PRO A 325 10.04 9.55 -21.22
C PRO A 325 11.14 10.61 -21.38
N GLY A 326 11.02 11.78 -20.73
CA GLY A 326 12.00 12.86 -20.79
C GLY A 326 13.40 12.44 -20.36
N TRP A 327 13.52 11.48 -19.43
CA TRP A 327 14.84 10.96 -19.01
C TRP A 327 15.58 10.22 -20.13
N VAL A 328 14.88 9.72 -21.15
CA VAL A 328 15.53 9.05 -22.30
C VAL A 328 16.37 10.06 -23.09
N LYS A 329 15.94 11.33 -23.17
CA LYS A 329 16.74 12.40 -23.78
C LYS A 329 18.00 12.71 -22.96
N LEU A 330 17.91 12.63 -21.63
CA LEU A 330 19.07 12.74 -20.73
C LEU A 330 20.04 11.56 -20.90
N ALA A 331 19.54 10.38 -21.27
CA ALA A 331 20.37 9.22 -21.61
C ALA A 331 20.99 9.31 -23.02
N GLN A 332 20.26 9.90 -23.99
CA GLN A 332 20.68 10.00 -25.40
C GLN A 332 21.58 11.19 -25.72
N SER A 333 21.61 12.23 -24.89
CA SER A 333 22.53 13.38 -25.06
C SER A 333 24.02 12.96 -25.07
N GLU A 334 24.32 11.72 -24.68
CA GLU A 334 25.64 11.11 -24.82
C GLU A 334 26.04 10.75 -26.27
N THR A 335 25.09 10.54 -27.19
CA THR A 335 25.44 10.03 -28.53
C THR A 335 25.95 11.13 -29.47
N TYR A 336 25.69 12.41 -29.19
CA TYR A 336 26.12 13.54 -30.03
C TYR A 336 26.55 14.76 -29.19
N PRO A 337 27.83 14.87 -28.80
CA PRO A 337 28.33 16.00 -28.01
C PRO A 337 28.33 17.36 -28.74
N ASN A 338 28.00 17.42 -30.04
CA ASN A 338 28.04 18.64 -30.86
C ASN A 338 26.71 19.01 -31.56
N GLY A 339 25.59 18.40 -31.19
CA GLY A 339 24.28 18.83 -31.69
C GLY A 339 23.74 19.97 -30.84
N SER A 340 23.58 21.16 -31.42
CA SER A 340 22.91 22.30 -30.78
C SER A 340 21.66 21.83 -30.05
N VAL A 341 21.63 22.02 -28.72
CA VAL A 341 20.49 21.71 -27.87
C VAL A 341 19.31 22.55 -28.37
N GLY A 342 18.48 21.93 -29.22
CA GLY A 342 17.18 22.45 -29.56
C GLY A 342 16.40 22.53 -28.26
N MET A 343 16.25 23.76 -27.76
CA MET A 343 15.41 24.12 -26.65
C MET A 343 13.97 23.74 -26.98
N ALA A 344 13.60 22.48 -26.73
CA ALA A 344 12.23 22.13 -26.40
C ALA A 344 12.08 22.35 -24.88
N LEU A 345 12.15 23.62 -24.50
CA LEU A 345 11.54 24.13 -23.27
C LEU A 345 10.03 23.89 -23.37
N ASP A 346 9.38 23.80 -22.21
CA ASP A 346 7.93 23.97 -22.00
C ASP A 346 7.10 22.74 -21.64
N ALA A 347 7.72 21.66 -21.14
CA ALA A 347 7.02 20.77 -20.21
C ALA A 347 7.92 20.54 -18.99
N PRO A 348 7.59 21.05 -17.78
CA PRO A 348 8.31 20.68 -16.58
C PRO A 348 8.22 19.16 -16.41
N SER A 349 9.37 18.48 -16.32
CA SER A 349 9.38 17.04 -16.06
C SER A 349 8.67 16.78 -14.74
N ALA A 350 7.70 15.86 -14.75
CA ALA A 350 6.96 15.52 -13.54
C ALA A 350 7.88 14.87 -12.49
N LEU A 351 9.03 14.34 -12.92
CA LEU A 351 10.03 13.70 -12.08
C LEU A 351 11.30 14.54 -11.97
N SER A 352 11.91 14.53 -10.79
CA SER A 352 13.23 15.13 -10.56
C SER A 352 14.36 14.21 -11.03
N ASN A 353 15.55 14.77 -11.28
CA ASN A 353 16.76 13.97 -11.53
C ASN A 353 17.06 12.99 -10.38
N GLN A 354 16.74 13.38 -9.14
CA GLN A 354 16.89 12.53 -7.96
C GLN A 354 15.96 11.31 -8.02
N ASP A 355 14.72 11.49 -8.45
CA ASP A 355 13.74 10.42 -8.62
C ASP A 355 14.16 9.43 -9.70
N ILE A 356 14.62 9.95 -10.84
CA ILE A 356 15.14 9.13 -11.95
C ILE A 356 16.36 8.33 -11.49
N ALA A 357 17.34 8.98 -10.86
CA ALA A 357 18.55 8.32 -10.36
C ALA A 357 18.24 7.22 -9.34
N LYS A 358 17.32 7.47 -8.40
CA LYS A 358 16.86 6.49 -7.42
C LYS A 358 16.17 5.29 -8.08
N THR A 359 15.44 5.52 -9.16
CA THR A 359 14.75 4.47 -9.91
C THR A 359 15.73 3.60 -10.69
N LEU A 360 16.68 4.22 -11.40
CA LEU A 360 17.76 3.54 -12.10
C LEU A 360 18.60 2.70 -11.13
N TYR A 361 18.98 3.27 -9.98
CA TYR A 361 19.69 2.54 -8.93
C TYR A 361 18.94 1.27 -8.48
N ARG A 362 17.64 1.36 -8.19
CA ARG A 362 16.83 0.19 -7.79
C ARG A 362 16.67 -0.84 -8.91
N ARG A 363 16.57 -0.39 -10.17
CA ARG A 363 16.53 -1.29 -11.33
C ARG A 363 17.88 -2.00 -11.51
N ALA A 364 19.00 -1.30 -11.34
CA ALA A 364 20.32 -1.89 -11.35
C ALA A 364 20.52 -2.92 -10.22
N GLN A 365 20.02 -2.66 -9.00
CA GLN A 365 20.02 -3.66 -7.93
C GLN A 365 19.31 -4.95 -8.35
N SER A 366 18.21 -4.82 -9.10
CA SER A 366 17.48 -5.97 -9.64
C SER A 366 18.30 -6.72 -10.68
N TYR A 367 18.96 -6.01 -11.59
CA TYR A 367 19.83 -6.61 -12.61
C TYR A 367 21.05 -7.31 -12.01
N VAL A 368 21.69 -6.71 -11.00
CA VAL A 368 22.77 -7.34 -10.21
C VAL A 368 22.30 -8.65 -9.60
N ALA A 369 21.09 -8.68 -9.03
CA ALA A 369 20.54 -9.89 -8.40
C ALA A 369 20.28 -11.04 -9.38
N VAL A 370 20.12 -10.77 -10.67
CA VAL A 370 19.91 -11.77 -11.73
C VAL A 370 21.11 -11.88 -12.68
N SER A 371 22.28 -11.37 -12.28
CA SER A 371 23.53 -11.41 -13.06
C SER A 371 23.47 -10.76 -14.45
N LYS A 372 22.58 -9.77 -14.62
CA LYS A 372 22.50 -8.89 -15.81
C LYS A 372 23.47 -7.73 -15.65
N TRP A 373 24.76 -8.02 -15.76
CA TRP A 373 25.81 -7.07 -15.41
C TRP A 373 25.85 -5.83 -16.32
N GLU A 374 25.69 -6.03 -17.63
CA GLU A 374 25.72 -4.94 -18.62
C GLU A 374 24.59 -3.93 -18.38
N GLU A 375 23.35 -4.41 -18.21
CA GLU A 375 22.21 -3.53 -17.93
C GLU A 375 22.35 -2.83 -16.57
N ALA A 376 22.90 -3.52 -15.56
CA ALA A 376 23.18 -2.91 -14.27
C ALA A 376 24.23 -1.78 -14.36
N VAL A 377 25.31 -2.00 -15.10
CA VAL A 377 26.37 -1.00 -15.29
C VAL A 377 25.83 0.23 -16.00
N SER A 378 25.07 0.05 -17.08
CA SER A 378 24.46 1.16 -17.82
C SER A 378 23.52 2.01 -16.95
N ASP A 379 22.65 1.37 -16.18
CA ASP A 379 21.74 2.07 -15.26
C ASP A 379 22.50 2.85 -14.17
N LEU A 380 23.58 2.27 -13.63
CA LEU A 380 24.37 2.89 -12.55
C LEU A 380 25.20 4.07 -13.03
N GLU A 381 25.77 3.99 -14.23
CA GLU A 381 26.50 5.10 -14.84
C GLU A 381 25.60 6.33 -15.00
N LEU A 382 24.39 6.14 -15.54
CA LEU A 382 23.41 7.22 -15.67
C LEU A 382 22.94 7.74 -14.31
N ALA A 383 22.66 6.85 -13.34
CA ALA A 383 22.27 7.25 -11.99
C ALA A 383 23.33 8.12 -11.30
N ILE A 384 24.61 7.72 -11.40
CA ILE A 384 25.75 8.46 -10.83
C ILE A 384 25.90 9.84 -11.45
N ARG A 385 25.71 9.98 -12.76
CA ARG A 385 25.75 11.29 -13.43
C ARG A 385 24.68 12.23 -12.88
N LEU A 386 23.42 11.76 -12.85
CA LEU A 386 22.30 12.53 -12.32
C LEU A 386 22.49 12.91 -10.84
N GLN A 387 23.13 12.05 -10.05
CA GLN A 387 23.46 12.32 -8.64
C GLN A 387 24.63 13.31 -8.46
N LYS A 388 25.54 13.42 -9.43
CA LYS A 388 26.66 14.37 -9.40
C LYS A 388 26.22 15.78 -9.75
N ASP A 389 25.25 15.88 -10.65
CA ASP A 389 24.62 17.14 -11.04
C ASP A 389 23.67 17.65 -9.92
N ASP A 390 23.21 16.75 -9.06
CA ASP A 390 22.42 17.08 -7.87
C ASP A 390 23.30 17.63 -6.73
N SER A 391 22.87 18.75 -6.14
CA SER A 391 23.56 19.42 -5.04
C SER A 391 23.65 18.58 -3.77
N ALA A 392 22.67 17.71 -3.52
CA ALA A 392 22.62 16.88 -2.32
C ALA A 392 23.44 15.59 -2.42
N LYS A 393 23.89 15.19 -3.62
CA LYS A 393 24.66 13.95 -3.91
C LYS A 393 24.09 12.69 -3.23
N THR A 394 22.77 12.63 -3.03
CA THR A 394 22.13 11.61 -2.20
C THR A 394 22.22 10.24 -2.87
N GLY A 395 22.80 9.26 -2.18
CA GLY A 395 22.94 7.89 -2.68
C GLY A 395 24.08 7.66 -3.68
N LEU A 396 24.91 8.67 -3.97
CA LEU A 396 26.04 8.57 -4.90
C LEU A 396 27.01 7.44 -4.52
N ALA A 397 27.43 7.39 -3.26
CA ALA A 397 28.36 6.37 -2.77
C ALA A 397 27.80 4.94 -2.90
N LEU A 398 26.48 4.76 -2.73
CA LEU A 398 25.83 3.46 -2.91
C LEU A 398 25.85 3.02 -4.38
N SER A 399 25.57 3.95 -5.29
CA SER A 399 25.63 3.70 -6.73
C SER A 399 27.06 3.37 -7.18
N GLU A 400 28.06 4.13 -6.72
CA GLU A 400 29.48 3.89 -7.05
C GLU A 400 29.98 2.54 -6.53
N ALA A 401 29.62 2.18 -5.29
CA ALA A 401 29.95 0.88 -4.72
C ALA A 401 29.31 -0.28 -5.51
N LEU A 402 28.04 -0.15 -5.88
CA LEU A 402 27.33 -1.16 -6.66
C LEU A 402 27.89 -1.29 -8.08
N LEU A 403 28.29 -0.17 -8.70
CA LEU A 403 28.92 -0.14 -10.01
C LEU A 403 30.27 -0.87 -10.01
N SER A 404 31.10 -0.60 -9.00
CA SER A 404 32.38 -1.30 -8.81
C SER A 404 32.16 -2.81 -8.69
N HIS A 405 31.19 -3.24 -7.86
CA HIS A 405 30.84 -4.65 -7.72
C HIS A 405 30.35 -5.27 -9.04
N ALA A 406 29.45 -4.61 -9.77
CA ALA A 406 28.94 -5.10 -11.05
C ALA A 406 30.05 -5.27 -12.10
N ARG A 407 30.95 -4.30 -12.23
CA ARG A 407 32.10 -4.36 -13.14
C ARG A 407 33.08 -5.48 -12.77
N GLN A 408 33.34 -5.67 -11.48
CA GLN A 408 34.18 -6.77 -11.02
C GLN A 408 33.57 -8.13 -11.39
N LYS A 409 32.27 -8.32 -11.18
CA LYS A 409 31.57 -9.56 -11.53
C LYS A 409 31.53 -9.83 -13.03
N MET A 410 31.26 -8.79 -13.82
CA MET A 410 31.31 -8.84 -15.28
C MET A 410 32.67 -9.34 -15.77
N SER A 411 33.76 -8.72 -15.29
CA SER A 411 35.13 -9.13 -15.65
C SER A 411 35.46 -10.57 -15.23
N GLN A 412 34.97 -11.03 -14.07
CA GLN A 412 35.15 -12.41 -13.62
C GLN A 412 34.42 -13.41 -14.53
N ASP A 413 33.21 -13.09 -14.97
CA ASP A 413 32.42 -13.97 -15.84
C ASP A 413 32.97 -13.99 -17.27
N ASP A 414 33.47 -12.86 -17.78
CA ASP A 414 34.21 -12.78 -19.05
C ASP A 414 35.48 -13.63 -19.02
N ALA A 415 36.24 -13.58 -17.93
CA ALA A 415 37.45 -14.37 -17.76
C ALA A 415 37.14 -15.89 -17.77
N LYS A 416 36.08 -16.32 -17.07
CA LYS A 416 35.61 -17.71 -17.09
C LYS A 416 35.13 -18.13 -18.47
N LEU A 417 34.41 -17.27 -19.19
CA LEU A 417 33.96 -17.54 -20.54
C LEU A 417 35.15 -17.70 -21.49
N ALA A 418 36.13 -16.79 -21.43
CA ALA A 418 37.35 -16.87 -22.21
C ALA A 418 38.14 -18.16 -21.93
N GLU A 419 38.25 -18.57 -20.65
CA GLU A 419 38.88 -19.84 -20.27
C GLU A 419 38.15 -21.05 -20.85
N ARG A 420 36.82 -21.10 -20.74
CA ARG A 420 36.00 -22.18 -21.33
C ARG A 420 36.18 -22.25 -22.85
N LEU A 421 36.25 -21.11 -23.52
CA LEU A 421 36.48 -21.04 -24.96
C LEU A 421 37.89 -21.53 -25.34
N ARG A 422 38.92 -21.20 -24.54
CA ARG A 422 40.29 -21.72 -24.72
C ARG A 422 40.35 -23.24 -24.57
N ASN A 423 39.74 -23.79 -23.52
CA ASN A 423 39.72 -25.23 -23.26
C ASN A 423 39.00 -26.00 -24.38
N ARG A 424 37.93 -25.44 -24.96
CA ARG A 424 37.27 -26.04 -26.13
C ARG A 424 38.12 -25.99 -27.39
N ARG A 425 38.88 -24.92 -27.62
CA ARG A 425 39.78 -24.80 -28.77
C ARG A 425 41.00 -25.73 -28.69
N GLY A 426 41.42 -26.14 -27.50
CA GLY A 426 42.51 -27.11 -27.32
C GLY A 426 42.08 -28.59 -27.40
N LEU A 427 40.78 -28.85 -27.62
CA LEU A 427 40.21 -30.20 -27.79
C LEU A 427 39.89 -30.55 -29.25
N PHE A 428 40.08 -29.60 -30.17
CA PHE A 428 40.06 -29.77 -31.62
C PHE A 428 41.47 -29.49 -32.16
#